data_AF-A0A847XJP8-F1
#
_entry.id   AF-A0A847XJP8-F1
#
_cell.length_a   1.000
_cell.length_b   1.000
_cell.length_c   1.000
_cell.angle_alpha   90.00
_cell.angle_beta   90.00
_cell.angle_gamma   90.00
#
_symmetry.space_group_name_H-M   'P 1'
#
loop_
_entity.id
_entity.type
_entity.pdbx_description
1 polymer ?
#
loop_
_entity_poly.entity_id
_entity_poly.type
_entity_poly.pdbx_seq_one_letter_code
_entity_poly.pdbx_strand_id
1 'polypeptide(L)'
;MKKEVVVRSAIAGVTAEELNISLEQDILIIKGERKDKEEVPKDKRNYFIQECYFGPFEKEIILPKEVETTEIKAKMKKQLQKIGIK
;
A
#
# COMPACT_ATOMS: atom_id res chain seq x y z
N MET A 1 -14.23 24.58 -6.74
CA MET A 1 -13.28 23.95 -5.80
C MET A 1 -12.82 22.65 -6.44
N LYS A 2 -11.51 22.41 -6.60
CA LYS A 2 -11.03 21.10 -7.05
C LYS A 2 -11.30 20.08 -5.93
N LYS A 3 -12.05 19.02 -6.22
CA LYS A 3 -12.31 17.94 -5.26
C LYS A 3 -11.07 17.03 -5.23
N GLU A 4 -10.31 17.06 -4.15
CA GLU A 4 -9.22 16.11 -3.93
C GLU A 4 -9.81 14.79 -3.41
N VAL A 5 -9.46 13.66 -4.03
CA VAL A 5 -9.77 12.33 -3.49
C VAL A 5 -8.59 11.84 -2.67
N VAL A 6 -8.85 11.48 -1.42
CA VAL A 6 -7.83 11.04 -0.48
C VAL A 6 -8.07 9.59 -0.09
N VAL A 7 -7.11 8.73 -0.40
CA VAL A 7 -7.10 7.32 0.04
C VAL A 7 -6.14 7.18 1.22
N ARG A 8 -6.63 6.60 2.32
CA ARG A 8 -5.81 6.23 3.49
C ARG A 8 -5.84 4.72 3.67
N SER A 9 -4.68 4.10 3.67
CA SER A 9 -4.54 2.64 3.81
C SER A 9 -3.49 2.32 4.87
N ALA A 10 -3.77 1.30 5.67
CA ALA A 10 -2.80 0.71 6.57
C ALA A 10 -1.94 -0.28 5.77
N ILE A 11 -0.66 0.05 5.58
CA ILE A 11 0.32 -0.83 4.96
C ILE A 11 1.55 -0.86 5.86
N ALA A 12 1.70 -1.98 6.58
CA ALA A 12 2.84 -2.25 7.43
C ALA A 12 3.91 -3.05 6.67
N GLY A 13 5.15 -2.99 7.16
CA GLY A 13 6.23 -3.87 6.71
C GLY A 13 6.92 -3.50 5.40
N VAL A 14 6.56 -2.38 4.77
CA VAL A 14 7.18 -1.86 3.53
C VAL A 14 7.51 -0.38 3.63
N THR A 15 8.56 0.05 2.95
CA THR A 15 8.89 1.48 2.80
C THR A 15 8.13 2.10 1.62
N ALA A 16 8.26 3.41 1.42
CA ALA A 16 7.58 4.11 0.32
C ALA A 16 8.15 3.69 -1.04
N GLU A 17 9.44 3.40 -1.07
CA GLU A 17 10.19 3.01 -2.27
C GLU A 17 9.90 1.56 -2.66
N GLU A 18 9.40 0.74 -1.72
CA GLU A 18 9.00 -0.66 -1.95
C GLU A 18 7.54 -0.79 -2.45
N LEU A 19 6.84 0.33 -2.64
CA LEU A 19 5.47 0.36 -3.14
C LEU A 19 5.42 0.75 -4.60
N ASN A 20 4.62 0.00 -5.36
CA ASN A 20 4.19 0.40 -6.69
C ASN A 20 2.76 0.92 -6.58
N ILE A 21 2.56 2.18 -6.96
CA ILE A 21 1.24 2.81 -7.00
C ILE A 21 0.98 3.23 -8.44
N SER A 22 -0.07 2.67 -9.02
CA SER A 22 -0.52 3.00 -10.37
C SER A 22 -2.00 3.34 -10.38
N LEU A 23 -2.44 4.00 -11.44
CA LEU A 23 -3.83 4.30 -11.69
C LEU A 23 -4.16 3.81 -13.10
N GLU A 24 -5.10 2.88 -13.20
CA GLU A 24 -5.58 2.34 -14.45
C GLU A 24 -7.06 2.71 -14.57
N GLN A 25 -7.38 3.59 -15.53
CA GLN A 25 -8.71 4.21 -15.64
C GLN A 25 -9.12 4.87 -14.31
N ASP A 26 -10.14 4.32 -13.65
CA ASP A 26 -10.69 4.71 -12.37
C ASP A 26 -10.30 3.76 -11.23
N ILE A 27 -9.29 2.89 -11.42
CA ILE A 27 -8.82 1.94 -10.41
C ILE A 27 -7.44 2.36 -9.90
N LEU A 28 -7.36 2.73 -8.62
CA LEU A 28 -6.10 2.90 -7.90
C LEU A 28 -5.58 1.53 -7.47
N ILE A 29 -4.39 1.20 -7.95
CA ILE A 29 -3.73 -0.08 -7.67
C ILE A 29 -2.52 0.20 -6.78
N ILE A 30 -2.44 -0.51 -5.65
CA ILE A 30 -1.33 -0.42 -4.70
C ILE A 30 -0.73 -1.81 -4.53
N LYS A 31 0.50 -2.00 -5.02
CA LYS A 31 1.25 -3.26 -4.92
C LYS A 31 2.49 -3.08 -4.05
N GLY A 32 2.92 -4.18 -3.43
CA GLY A 32 4.19 -4.25 -2.73
C GLY A 32 4.44 -5.66 -2.20
N GLU A 33 5.55 -5.84 -1.50
CA GLU A 33 5.92 -7.14 -0.93
C GLU A 33 6.40 -6.96 0.50
N ARG A 34 5.73 -7.61 1.46
CA ARG A 34 6.16 -7.64 2.85
C ARG A 34 7.25 -8.68 3.03
N LYS A 35 8.48 -8.21 3.18
CA LYS A 35 9.62 -9.10 3.47
C LYS A 35 9.54 -9.61 4.91
N ASP A 36 9.76 -10.90 5.04
CA ASP A 36 10.03 -11.56 6.31
C ASP A 36 11.47 -11.23 6.72
N LYS A 37 11.64 -10.36 7.72
CA LYS A 37 12.96 -9.86 8.17
C LYS A 37 13.52 -10.65 9.36
N GLU A 38 12.92 -11.78 9.69
CA GLU A 38 13.35 -12.59 10.82
C GLU A 38 14.68 -13.29 10.52
N GLU A 39 15.65 -13.10 11.41
CA GLU A 39 17.01 -13.62 11.27
C GLU A 39 17.07 -15.15 11.44
N VAL A 40 16.11 -15.70 12.20
CA VAL A 40 16.03 -17.15 12.41
C VAL A 40 15.54 -17.83 11.12
N PRO A 41 16.21 -18.88 10.62
CA PRO A 41 15.73 -19.67 9.49
C PRO A 41 14.33 -20.22 9.72
N LYS A 42 13.46 -20.23 8.71
CA LYS A 42 12.03 -20.62 8.83
C LYS A 42 11.83 -22.00 9.48
N ASP A 43 12.70 -22.95 9.16
CA ASP A 43 12.72 -24.32 9.69
C ASP A 43 13.08 -24.42 11.19
N LYS A 44 13.62 -23.35 11.78
CA LYS A 44 14.01 -23.27 13.19
C LYS A 44 13.08 -22.39 14.03
N ARG A 45 12.03 -21.83 13.43
CA ARG A 45 11.09 -20.96 14.13
C ARG A 45 10.03 -21.78 14.84
N ASN A 46 9.77 -21.46 16.11
CA ASN A 46 8.74 -22.09 16.93
C ASN A 46 7.68 -21.06 17.33
N TYR A 47 6.87 -20.63 16.36
CA TYR A 47 5.79 -19.68 16.60
C TYR A 47 4.58 -20.39 17.22
N PHE A 48 3.99 -19.81 18.27
CA PHE A 48 2.70 -20.26 18.81
C PHE A 48 1.55 -19.81 17.88
N ILE A 49 1.57 -18.57 17.39
CA ILE A 49 0.62 -18.00 16.41
C ILE A 49 1.36 -16.99 15.52
N GLN A 50 1.05 -16.96 14.22
CA GLN A 50 1.59 -16.00 13.26
C GLN A 50 0.47 -15.37 12.42
N GLU A 51 0.09 -14.13 12.74
CA GLU A 51 -0.98 -13.39 12.05
C GLU A 51 -0.47 -12.50 10.91
N CYS A 52 0.81 -12.17 10.93
CA CYS A 52 1.44 -11.36 9.89
C CYS A 52 1.65 -12.18 8.62
N TYR A 53 0.99 -11.75 7.54
CA TYR A 53 1.28 -12.23 6.19
C TYR A 53 2.52 -11.54 5.63
N PHE A 54 3.47 -12.35 5.17
CA PHE A 54 4.67 -11.95 4.44
C PHE A 54 4.59 -12.49 3.02
N GLY A 55 4.99 -11.68 2.05
CA GLY A 55 4.80 -11.95 0.62
C GLY A 55 4.14 -10.79 -0.14
N PRO A 56 3.82 -11.01 -1.42
CA PRO A 56 3.26 -9.97 -2.28
C PRO A 56 1.83 -9.61 -1.82
N PHE A 57 1.48 -8.34 -1.92
CA PHE A 57 0.13 -7.87 -1.73
C PHE A 57 -0.28 -6.92 -2.84
N GLU A 58 -1.58 -6.88 -3.09
CA GLU A 58 -2.22 -5.99 -4.05
C GLU A 58 -3.54 -5.50 -3.46
N LYS A 59 -3.79 -4.19 -3.60
CA LYS A 59 -5.10 -3.59 -3.30
C LYS A 59 -5.56 -2.79 -4.50
N GLU A 60 -6.78 -3.06 -4.93
CA GLU A 60 -7.48 -2.31 -5.96
C GLU A 60 -8.60 -1.50 -5.32
N ILE A 61 -8.69 -0.23 -5.67
CA ILE A 61 -9.67 0.72 -5.13
C ILE A 61 -10.29 1.47 -6.29
N ILE A 62 -11.58 1.24 -6.53
CA ILE A 62 -12.35 1.98 -7.54
C ILE A 62 -12.59 3.40 -7.01
N LEU A 63 -12.12 4.39 -7.77
CA LEU A 63 -12.28 5.80 -7.50
C LEU A 63 -13.62 6.32 -8.07
N PRO A 64 -14.17 7.40 -7.52
CA PRO A 64 -15.30 8.09 -8.14
C PRO A 64 -14.95 8.60 -9.55
N LYS A 65 -15.90 8.54 -10.49
CA LYS A 65 -15.74 8.91 -11.92
C LYS A 65 -15.26 10.35 -12.22
N GLU A 66 -15.16 11.21 -11.21
CA GLU A 66 -14.91 12.65 -11.33
C GLU A 66 -13.44 13.03 -11.08
N VAL A 67 -12.54 12.05 -10.94
CA VAL A 67 -11.12 12.31 -10.64
C VAL A 67 -10.37 12.63 -11.93
N GLU A 68 -9.90 13.88 -12.08
CA GLU A 68 -8.89 14.21 -13.09
C GLU A 68 -7.58 13.53 -12.68
N THR A 69 -6.96 12.73 -13.55
CA THR A 69 -5.83 11.87 -13.18
C THR A 69 -4.48 12.53 -13.41
N THR A 70 -4.44 13.86 -13.36
CA THR A 70 -3.27 14.63 -13.83
C THR A 70 -2.13 14.70 -12.82
N GLU A 71 -2.41 14.53 -11.52
CA GLU A 71 -1.37 14.59 -10.47
C GLU A 71 -1.67 13.61 -9.31
N ILE A 72 -0.88 12.56 -9.18
CA ILE A 72 -0.91 11.63 -8.03
C ILE A 72 0.20 12.01 -7.04
N LYS A 73 -0.15 12.16 -5.76
CA LYS A 73 0.81 12.41 -4.66
C LYS A 73 0.67 11.35 -3.57
N ALA A 74 1.68 10.50 -3.44
CA ALA A 74 1.79 9.57 -2.33
C ALA A 74 2.65 10.17 -1.20
N LYS A 75 2.16 10.09 0.04
CA LYS A 75 2.94 10.41 1.24
C LYS A 75 2.81 9.29 2.28
N MET A 76 3.95 8.83 2.78
CA MET A 76 4.00 7.91 3.92
C MET A 76 4.35 8.64 5.21
N LYS A 77 3.50 8.53 6.23
CA LYS A 77 3.87 8.77 7.63
C LYS A 77 3.98 7.41 8.32
N LYS A 78 4.96 7.22 9.20
CA LYS A 78 5.14 5.96 9.94
C LYS A 78 3.78 5.51 10.52
N GLN A 79 3.33 4.33 10.05
CA GLN A 79 2.06 3.63 10.32
C GLN A 79 0.78 4.05 9.56
N LEU A 80 0.75 5.14 8.78
CA LEU A 80 -0.43 5.53 7.98
C LEU A 80 -0.06 6.14 6.63
N GLN A 81 -0.63 5.59 5.56
CA GLN A 81 -0.48 6.14 4.21
C GLN A 81 -1.56 7.18 3.91
N LYS A 82 -1.18 8.29 3.26
CA LYS A 82 -2.09 9.25 2.64
C LYS A 82 -1.70 9.37 1.17
N ILE A 83 -2.57 8.90 0.29
CA ILE A 83 -2.46 9.12 -1.16
C ILE A 83 -3.47 10.20 -1.50
N GLY A 84 -2.99 11.33 -2.03
CA GLY A 84 -3.81 12.41 -2.56
C GLY A 84 -3.80 12.35 -4.07
N ILE A 85 -4.97 12.30 -4.68
CA ILE A 85 -5.15 12.38 -6.13
C ILE A 85 -5.93 13.67 -6.39
N LYS A 86 -5.38 14.54 -7.25
CA LYS A 86 -5.99 15.83 -7.60
C LYS A 86 -6.66 15.79 -8.95
#